data_AF-A0A0J1D8K7-F1
#
_entry.id   AF-A0A0J1D8K7-F1
#
_cell.length_a   1.000
_cell.length_b   1.000
_cell.length_c   1.000
_cell.angle_alpha   90.00
_cell.angle_beta   90.00
_cell.angle_gamma   90.00
#
_symmetry.space_group_name_H-M   'P 1'
#
loop_
_entity.id
_entity.type
_entity.pdbx_description
1 polymer ?
#
loop_
_entity_poly.entity_id
_entity_poly.type
_entity_poly.pdbx_seq_one_letter_code
_entity_poly.pdbx_strand_id
1 'polypeptide(L)'
;MRMSTDGRASLQRCEKLMMRFYDDGGRPGVGNCSFGFGTKVHQGPCTPEELKTEVTTDMVKASFESRLLEAERAVERNIKVRLSQQQFDALVSLTYNAGAYGTRDVYKLINAGKMKQAADLISSMVYSTQKKRGRRALVLMSGLVARRQQESAPFGDASANESRSAAK
;
A
#
# COMPACT_ATOMS: atom_id res chain seq x y z
N MET A 1 4.99 16.66 -1.96
CA MET A 1 4.10 16.61 -0.77
C MET A 1 4.63 15.54 0.17
N ARG A 2 4.24 15.56 1.45
CA ARG A 2 4.54 14.49 2.40
C ARG A 2 3.25 13.88 2.90
N MET A 3 3.27 12.61 3.27
CA MET A 3 2.11 11.95 3.84
C MET A 3 1.77 12.60 5.17
N SER A 4 0.49 12.90 5.39
CA SER A 4 0.04 13.51 6.64
C SER A 4 0.18 12.55 7.83
N THR A 5 0.10 13.10 9.05
CA THR A 5 0.09 12.29 10.29
C THR A 5 -1.05 11.26 10.29
N ASP A 6 -2.26 11.68 9.86
CA ASP A 6 -3.42 10.79 9.78
C ASP A 6 -3.25 9.71 8.71
N GLY A 7 -2.64 10.08 7.57
CA GLY A 7 -2.27 9.15 6.52
C GLY A 7 -1.29 8.08 7.04
N ARG A 8 -0.23 8.49 7.74
CA ARG A 8 0.77 7.58 8.32
C ARG A 8 0.15 6.64 9.34
N ALA A 9 -0.72 7.14 10.22
CA ALA A 9 -1.43 6.31 11.18
C ALA A 9 -2.36 5.30 10.50
N SER A 10 -3.05 5.71 9.43
CA SER A 10 -3.92 4.82 8.64
C SER A 10 -3.15 3.73 7.92
N LEU A 11 -2.01 4.07 7.31
CA LEU A 11 -1.11 3.12 6.68
C LEU A 11 -0.60 2.08 7.68
N GLN A 12 -0.13 2.52 8.86
CA GLN A 12 0.35 1.60 9.90
C GLN A 12 -0.74 0.64 10.39
N ARG A 13 -2.01 1.07 10.47
CA ARG A 13 -3.14 0.18 10.82
C ARG A 13 -3.45 -0.87 9.75
N CYS A 14 -3.13 -0.59 8.49
CA CYS A 14 -3.34 -1.53 7.40
C CYS A 14 -2.22 -2.59 7.30
N GLU A 15 -1.04 -2.28 7.83
CA GLU A 15 0.12 -3.15 7.77
C GLU A 15 0.20 -4.07 8.99
N LYS A 16 0.51 -5.35 8.76
CA LYS A 16 0.77 -6.29 9.85
C LYS A 16 2.19 -6.08 10.36
N LEU A 17 2.34 -5.67 11.61
CA LEU A 17 3.64 -5.55 12.26
C LEU A 17 4.20 -6.93 12.63
N MET A 18 5.41 -7.23 12.17
CA MET A 18 6.16 -8.44 12.50
C MET A 18 7.48 -8.08 13.19
N MET A 19 7.54 -8.20 14.52
CA MET A 19 8.75 -7.95 15.33
C MET A 19 9.74 -9.13 15.31
N ARG A 20 9.85 -9.78 14.15
CA ARG A 20 10.79 -10.87 13.87
C ARG A 20 11.02 -10.98 12.38
N PHE A 21 12.14 -11.56 11.98
CA PHE A 21 12.35 -12.02 10.61
C PHE A 21 11.42 -13.20 10.30
N TYR A 22 10.92 -13.26 9.08
CA TYR A 22 10.05 -14.34 8.60
C TYR A 22 10.09 -14.47 7.08
N ASP A 23 9.71 -15.66 6.59
CA ASP A 23 9.53 -15.91 5.16
C ASP A 23 8.13 -15.50 4.69
N ASP A 24 8.05 -14.63 3.69
CA ASP A 24 6.79 -14.08 3.19
C ASP A 24 5.96 -15.05 2.29
N GLY A 25 6.50 -16.22 1.95
CA GLY A 25 5.87 -17.19 1.05
C GLY A 25 4.83 -18.11 1.70
N GLY A 26 4.47 -17.85 2.96
CA GLY A 26 3.40 -18.53 3.67
C GLY A 26 3.76 -19.92 4.22
N ARG A 27 5.00 -20.38 4.02
CA ARG A 27 5.56 -21.60 4.61
C ARG A 27 7.05 -21.39 4.89
N PRO A 28 7.64 -22.03 5.92
CA PRO A 28 9.08 -21.94 6.17
C PRO A 28 9.89 -22.39 4.95
N GLY A 29 10.97 -21.66 4.66
CA GLY A 29 11.88 -21.93 3.53
C GLY A 29 11.34 -21.51 2.17
N VAL A 30 10.20 -20.79 2.11
CA VAL A 30 9.56 -20.35 0.87
C VAL A 30 9.30 -18.85 0.92
N GLY A 31 9.72 -18.13 -0.12
CA GLY A 31 9.49 -16.69 -0.25
C GLY A 31 10.75 -15.87 -0.02
N ASN A 32 10.56 -14.67 0.49
CA ASN A 32 11.60 -13.70 0.79
C ASN A 32 11.69 -13.45 2.29
N CYS A 33 12.91 -13.24 2.78
CA CYS A 33 13.12 -12.80 4.14
C CYS A 33 12.59 -11.38 4.33
N SER A 34 11.71 -11.21 5.30
CA SER A 34 11.02 -9.95 5.59
C SER A 34 10.90 -9.69 7.09
N PHE A 35 10.67 -8.44 7.49
CA PHE A 35 10.40 -8.03 8.87
C PHE A 35 9.53 -6.77 8.93
N GLY A 36 9.14 -6.36 10.15
CA GLY A 36 8.43 -5.09 10.40
C GLY A 36 7.09 -5.05 9.66
N PHE A 37 6.84 -3.94 8.95
CA PHE A 37 5.65 -3.77 8.10
C PHE A 37 5.85 -4.36 6.70
N GLY A 38 6.25 -5.64 6.64
CA GLY A 38 6.46 -6.36 5.37
C GLY A 38 7.67 -5.87 4.56
N THR A 39 8.67 -5.29 5.22
CA THR A 39 9.92 -4.86 4.58
C THR A 39 10.70 -6.08 4.14
N LYS A 40 10.92 -6.23 2.82
CA LYS A 40 11.79 -7.27 2.25
C LYS A 40 13.25 -6.93 2.50
N VAL A 41 13.99 -7.85 3.11
CA VAL A 41 15.44 -7.74 3.35
C VAL A 41 16.21 -8.13 2.10
N HIS A 42 15.96 -9.33 1.59
CA HIS A 42 16.58 -9.86 0.38
C HIS A 42 15.67 -10.87 -0.31
N GLN A 43 16.05 -11.28 -1.52
CA GLN A 43 15.37 -12.34 -2.25
C GLN A 43 15.74 -13.71 -1.64
N GLY A 44 14.77 -14.59 -1.46
CA GLY A 44 14.98 -15.91 -0.85
C GLY A 44 14.71 -15.95 0.67
N PRO A 45 14.57 -17.16 1.24
CA PRO A 45 14.17 -17.34 2.63
C PRO A 45 15.22 -16.83 3.62
N CYS A 46 14.80 -16.48 4.83
CA CYS A 46 15.71 -16.08 5.90
C CYS A 46 16.68 -17.21 6.25
N THR A 47 17.91 -16.83 6.56
CA THR A 47 18.90 -17.71 7.17
C THR A 47 18.51 -18.06 8.61
N PRO A 48 19.00 -19.20 9.15
CA PRO A 48 18.79 -19.56 10.56
C PRO A 48 19.28 -18.48 11.55
N GLU A 49 20.32 -17.74 11.19
CA GLU A 49 20.89 -16.64 11.98
C GLU A 49 19.96 -15.42 11.98
N GLU A 50 19.40 -15.05 10.83
CA GLU A 50 18.42 -13.96 10.72
C GLU A 50 17.15 -14.27 11.53
N LEU A 51 16.66 -15.51 11.49
CA LEU A 51 15.49 -15.91 12.27
C LEU A 51 15.71 -15.83 13.79
N LYS A 52 16.96 -15.90 14.26
CA LYS A 52 17.35 -15.74 15.67
C LYS A 52 17.64 -14.28 16.04
N THR A 53 17.77 -13.40 15.05
CA THR A 53 18.10 -11.99 15.27
C THR A 53 16.88 -11.23 15.75
N GLU A 54 17.05 -10.45 16.81
CA GLU A 54 15.99 -9.60 17.35
C GLU A 54 15.71 -8.42 16.40
N VAL A 55 14.44 -8.19 16.10
CA VAL A 55 13.99 -7.01 15.37
C VAL A 55 13.66 -5.92 16.38
N THR A 56 14.43 -4.84 16.38
CA THR A 56 14.18 -3.71 17.28
C THR A 56 13.13 -2.76 16.73
N THR A 57 12.51 -1.99 17.61
CA THR A 57 11.57 -0.92 17.22
C THR A 57 12.22 0.10 16.27
N ASP A 58 13.50 0.40 16.45
CA ASP A 58 14.22 1.36 15.60
C ASP A 58 14.48 0.81 14.20
N MET A 59 14.76 -0.50 14.08
CA MET A 59 14.85 -1.16 12.76
C MET A 59 13.51 -1.06 12.02
N VAL A 60 12.40 -1.33 12.71
CA VAL A 60 11.06 -1.23 12.10
C VAL A 60 10.78 0.20 11.67
N LYS A 61 11.00 1.18 12.54
CA LYS A 61 10.81 2.61 12.23
C LYS A 61 11.64 3.03 11.02
N ALA A 62 12.94 2.75 11.02
CA ALA A 62 13.84 3.12 9.92
C ALA A 62 13.40 2.49 8.60
N SER A 63 13.02 1.20 8.61
CA SER A 63 12.53 0.52 7.41
C SER A 63 11.19 1.08 6.90
N PHE A 64 10.29 1.45 7.82
CA PHE A 64 9.01 2.05 7.49
C PHE A 64 9.21 3.43 6.84
N GLU A 65 10.06 4.29 7.42
CA GLU A 65 10.37 5.61 6.88
C GLU A 65 11.02 5.53 5.50
N SER A 66 11.96 4.60 5.31
CA SER A 66 12.61 4.38 4.02
C SER A 66 11.59 4.01 2.94
N ARG A 67 10.72 3.02 3.20
CA ARG A 67 9.68 2.59 2.26
C ARG A 67 8.61 3.65 2.02
N LEU A 68 8.24 4.40 3.06
CA LEU A 68 7.30 5.51 2.93
C LEU A 68 7.87 6.58 2.00
N LEU A 69 9.14 6.96 2.19
CA LEU A 69 9.82 7.93 1.34
C LEU A 69 9.92 7.45 -0.12
N GLU A 70 10.15 6.16 -0.36
CA GLU A 70 10.12 5.59 -1.71
C GLU A 70 8.74 5.72 -2.36
N ALA A 71 7.67 5.42 -1.62
CA ALA A 71 6.29 5.54 -2.10
C ALA A 71 5.93 7.01 -2.38
N GLU A 72 6.25 7.95 -1.48
CA GLU A 72 6.07 9.38 -1.70
C GLU A 72 6.77 9.86 -2.97
N ARG A 73 8.06 9.53 -3.12
CA ARG A 73 8.84 9.92 -4.30
C ARG A 73 8.28 9.29 -5.57
N ALA A 74 7.77 8.06 -5.52
CA ALA A 74 7.12 7.43 -6.66
C ALA A 74 5.84 8.18 -7.06
N VAL A 75 5.01 8.59 -6.10
CA VAL A 75 3.82 9.42 -6.38
C VAL A 75 4.22 10.76 -6.98
N GLU A 76 5.18 11.46 -6.38
CA GLU A 76 5.67 12.76 -6.87
C GLU A 76 6.23 12.68 -8.30
N ARG A 77 6.96 11.61 -8.63
CA ARG A 77 7.50 11.43 -9.98
C ARG A 77 6.43 11.15 -11.03
N ASN A 78 5.37 10.42 -10.66
CA ASN A 78 4.37 9.94 -11.63
C ASN A 78 3.16 10.86 -11.77
N ILE A 79 2.79 11.62 -10.74
CA ILE A 79 1.66 12.55 -10.79
C ILE A 79 2.10 13.91 -11.37
N LYS A 80 1.27 14.47 -12.25
CA LYS A 80 1.51 15.73 -12.98
C LYS A 80 0.45 16.79 -12.71
N VAL A 81 -0.60 16.42 -11.97
CA VAL A 81 -1.71 17.30 -11.60
C VAL A 81 -1.67 17.61 -10.11
N ARG A 82 -2.32 18.70 -9.68
CA ARG A 82 -2.44 19.04 -8.27
C ARG A 82 -3.33 18.01 -7.56
N LEU A 83 -2.89 17.54 -6.41
CA LEU A 83 -3.67 16.67 -5.52
C LEU A 83 -4.06 17.42 -4.25
N SER A 84 -5.19 17.04 -3.66
CA SER A 84 -5.46 17.33 -2.25
C SER A 84 -4.54 16.49 -1.35
N GLN A 85 -4.38 16.90 -0.09
CA GLN A 85 -3.60 16.12 0.87
C GLN A 85 -4.14 14.70 1.04
N GLN A 86 -5.46 14.54 1.11
CA GLN A 86 -6.11 13.22 1.25
C GLN A 86 -5.88 12.32 0.03
N GLN A 87 -5.91 12.89 -1.19
CA GLN A 87 -5.58 12.16 -2.42
C GLN A 87 -4.12 11.73 -2.44
N PHE A 88 -3.20 12.60 -2.01
CA PHE A 88 -1.79 12.27 -1.89
C PHE A 88 -1.57 11.15 -0.88
N ASP A 89 -2.16 11.25 0.31
CA ASP A 89 -2.06 10.21 1.36
C ASP A 89 -2.58 8.85 0.87
N ALA A 90 -3.73 8.84 0.20
CA ALA A 90 -4.30 7.61 -0.37
C ALA A 90 -3.41 7.00 -1.45
N LEU A 91 -2.84 7.80 -2.35
CA LEU A 91 -1.91 7.30 -3.36
C LEU A 91 -0.62 6.77 -2.77
N VAL A 92 -0.08 7.42 -1.74
CA VAL A 92 1.10 6.93 -1.03
C VAL A 92 0.81 5.58 -0.38
N SER A 93 -0.34 5.43 0.31
CA SER A 93 -0.75 4.15 0.90
C SER A 93 -0.92 3.04 -0.15
N LEU A 94 -1.57 3.34 -1.27
CA LEU A 94 -1.74 2.40 -2.38
C LEU A 94 -0.39 1.98 -2.96
N THR A 95 0.49 2.96 -3.20
CA THR A 95 1.84 2.77 -3.76
C THR A 95 2.75 1.99 -2.82
N TYR A 96 2.62 2.20 -1.50
CA TYR A 96 3.35 1.45 -0.49
C TYR A 96 3.03 -0.06 -0.57
N ASN A 97 1.76 -0.40 -0.84
CA ASN A 97 1.30 -1.78 -0.88
C ASN A 97 1.39 -2.46 -2.25
N ALA A 98 1.04 -1.76 -3.32
CA ALA A 98 1.04 -2.32 -4.67
C ALA A 98 2.35 -2.06 -5.44
N GLY A 99 3.22 -1.19 -4.91
CA GLY A 99 4.40 -0.68 -5.59
C GLY A 99 4.05 0.30 -6.71
N ALA A 100 5.04 1.11 -7.13
CA ALA A 100 4.86 2.11 -8.19
C ALA A 100 4.38 1.49 -9.51
N TYR A 101 4.87 0.30 -9.85
CA TYR A 101 4.44 -0.42 -11.06
C TYR A 101 2.98 -0.89 -10.95
N GLY A 102 2.55 -1.39 -9.79
CA GLY A 102 1.17 -1.81 -9.55
C GLY A 102 0.18 -0.65 -9.57
N THR A 103 0.63 0.56 -9.20
CA THR A 103 -0.20 1.77 -9.18
C THR A 103 -0.20 2.55 -10.51
N ARG A 104 0.59 2.14 -11.51
CA ARG A 104 0.85 2.94 -12.73
C ARG A 104 -0.41 3.37 -13.49
N ASP A 105 -1.42 2.51 -13.56
CA ASP A 105 -2.63 2.81 -14.32
C ASP A 105 -3.57 3.76 -13.56
N VAL A 106 -3.52 3.74 -12.23
CA VAL A 106 -4.17 4.76 -11.38
C VAL A 106 -3.52 6.13 -11.61
N TYR A 107 -2.19 6.21 -11.66
CA TYR A 107 -1.50 7.47 -11.96
C TYR A 107 -1.91 8.05 -13.32
N LYS A 108 -2.03 7.20 -14.36
CA LYS A 108 -2.49 7.63 -15.69
C LYS A 108 -3.90 8.21 -15.66
N LEU A 109 -4.84 7.57 -14.96
CA LEU A 109 -6.22 8.04 -14.84
C LEU A 109 -6.28 9.40 -14.13
N ILE A 110 -5.54 9.55 -13.03
CA ILE A 110 -5.49 10.79 -12.25
C ILE A 110 -4.88 11.93 -13.08
N ASN A 111 -3.77 11.68 -13.78
CA ASN A 111 -3.15 12.68 -14.66
C ASN A 111 -4.07 13.09 -15.82
N ALA A 112 -4.96 12.21 -16.26
CA ALA A 112 -5.98 12.50 -17.26
C ALA A 112 -7.25 13.16 -16.66
N GLY A 113 -7.26 13.51 -15.36
CA GLY A 113 -8.42 14.08 -14.68
C GLY A 113 -9.57 13.09 -14.42
N LYS A 114 -9.37 11.80 -14.68
CA LYS A 114 -10.40 10.76 -14.58
C LYS A 114 -10.50 10.22 -13.15
N MET A 115 -10.83 11.10 -12.19
CA MET A 115 -10.83 10.77 -10.75
C MET A 115 -11.76 9.62 -10.39
N LYS A 116 -13.00 9.64 -10.89
CA LYS A 116 -13.96 8.53 -10.66
C LYS A 116 -13.44 7.19 -11.17
N GLN A 117 -12.84 7.16 -12.36
CA GLN A 117 -12.27 5.92 -12.91
C GLN A 117 -11.06 5.46 -12.08
N ALA A 118 -10.27 6.39 -11.56
CA ALA A 118 -9.19 6.06 -10.62
C ALA A 118 -9.75 5.44 -9.34
N ALA A 119 -10.81 6.01 -8.76
CA ALA A 119 -11.48 5.46 -7.59
C ALA A 119 -11.99 4.02 -7.84
N ASP A 120 -12.71 3.82 -8.95
CA ASP A 120 -13.27 2.53 -9.35
C ASP A 120 -12.14 1.48 -9.54
N LEU A 121 -11.02 1.89 -10.16
CA LEU A 121 -9.85 1.03 -10.33
C LEU A 121 -9.24 0.65 -8.97
N ILE A 122 -9.01 1.63 -8.08
CA ILE A 122 -8.47 1.37 -6.74
C ILE A 122 -9.36 0.38 -5.98
N SER A 123 -10.68 0.60 -5.97
CA SER A 123 -11.63 -0.30 -5.31
C SER A 123 -11.58 -1.74 -5.86
N SER A 124 -11.24 -1.93 -7.14
CA SER A 124 -11.13 -3.26 -7.76
C SER A 124 -9.82 -4.00 -7.45
N MET A 125 -8.79 -3.31 -6.93
CA MET A 125 -7.46 -3.87 -6.64
C MET A 125 -7.44 -4.73 -5.35
N VAL A 126 -8.40 -5.64 -5.23
CA VAL A 126 -8.62 -6.56 -4.09
C VAL A 126 -8.38 -8.02 -4.45
N TYR A 127 -7.95 -8.31 -5.67
CA TYR A 127 -7.69 -9.68 -6.15
C TYR A 127 -6.20 -9.92 -6.37
N SER A 128 -5.74 -11.13 -6.05
CA SER A 128 -4.41 -11.61 -6.42
C SER A 128 -4.51 -12.85 -7.30
N THR A 129 -3.63 -12.97 -8.29
CA THR A 129 -3.54 -14.17 -9.13
C THR A 129 -2.72 -15.22 -8.39
N GLN A 130 -3.36 -16.32 -8.00
CA GLN A 130 -2.72 -17.44 -7.31
C GLN A 130 -2.77 -18.69 -8.17
N LYS A 131 -1.74 -19.54 -8.08
CA LYS A 131 -1.80 -20.90 -8.63
C LYS A 131 -2.54 -21.81 -7.66
N LYS A 132 -3.73 -22.28 -8.04
CA LYS A 132 -4.48 -23.32 -7.32
C LYS A 132 -4.58 -24.55 -8.21
N ARG A 133 -4.06 -25.70 -7.74
CA ARG A 133 -4.08 -26.98 -8.47
C ARG A 133 -3.56 -26.86 -9.91
N GLY A 134 -2.45 -26.15 -10.10
CA GLY A 134 -1.82 -25.95 -11.43
C GLY A 134 -2.48 -24.88 -12.32
N ARG A 135 -3.65 -24.35 -11.97
CA ARG A 135 -4.34 -23.30 -12.73
C ARG A 135 -4.23 -21.94 -12.04
N ARG A 136 -4.14 -20.87 -12.84
CA ARG A 136 -4.22 -19.49 -12.32
C ARG A 136 -5.67 -19.19 -11.99
N ALA A 137 -5.91 -18.70 -10.78
CA ALA A 137 -7.22 -18.24 -10.33
C ALA A 137 -7.06 -16.87 -9.66
N LEU A 138 -8.01 -15.97 -9.91
CA LEU A 138 -8.15 -14.76 -9.13
C LEU A 138 -8.71 -15.13 -7.76
N VAL A 139 -8.02 -14.72 -6.71
CA VAL A 139 -8.41 -14.95 -5.33
C VAL A 139 -8.66 -13.60 -4.69
N LEU A 140 -9.86 -13.43 -4.13
CA LEU A 140 -10.19 -12.26 -3.34
C LEU A 140 -9.32 -12.22 -2.08
N MET A 141 -8.61 -11.12 -1.92
CA MET A 141 -7.82 -10.81 -0.74
C MET A 141 -8.70 -9.98 0.20
N SER A 142 -9.45 -10.63 1.07
CA SER A 142 -10.43 -9.97 1.95
C SER A 142 -9.82 -8.83 2.77
N GLY A 143 -8.56 -8.97 3.21
CA GLY A 143 -7.81 -7.92 3.91
C GLY A 143 -7.56 -6.65 3.10
N LEU A 144 -7.67 -6.69 1.77
CA LEU A 144 -7.51 -5.51 0.91
C LEU A 144 -8.81 -4.73 0.74
N VAL A 145 -9.99 -5.30 0.99
CA VAL A 145 -11.28 -4.66 0.67
C VAL A 145 -11.44 -3.33 1.41
N ALA A 146 -11.31 -3.35 2.74
CA ALA A 146 -11.43 -2.14 3.55
C ALA A 146 -10.33 -1.11 3.22
N ARG A 147 -9.10 -1.58 2.95
CA ARG A 147 -7.97 -0.73 2.56
C ARG A 147 -8.25 0.00 1.25
N ARG A 148 -8.66 -0.72 0.21
CA ARG A 148 -8.95 -0.16 -1.11
C ARG A 148 -10.13 0.80 -1.07
N GLN A 149 -11.13 0.57 -0.22
CA GLN A 149 -12.23 1.50 0.00
C GLN A 149 -11.76 2.84 0.61
N GLN A 150 -10.87 2.79 1.61
CA GLN A 150 -10.29 4.01 2.20
C GLN A 150 -9.43 4.77 1.19
N GLU A 151 -8.62 4.06 0.41
CA GLU A 151 -7.73 4.66 -0.59
C GLU A 151 -8.49 5.21 -1.81
N SER A 152 -9.65 4.64 -2.18
CA SER A 152 -10.46 5.16 -3.28
C SER A 152 -11.31 6.37 -2.89
N ALA A 153 -11.67 6.51 -1.60
CA ALA A 153 -12.62 7.53 -1.14
C ALA A 153 -12.24 8.98 -1.52
N PRO A 154 -10.97 9.43 -1.44
CA PRO A 154 -10.60 10.80 -1.82
C PRO A 154 -10.70 11.11 -3.33
N PHE A 155 -10.97 10.10 -4.16
CA PHE A 155 -11.13 10.21 -5.62
C PHE A 155 -12.60 10.09 -6.07
N GLY A 156 -13.52 9.79 -5.14
CA GLY A 156 -14.96 9.81 -5.39
C GLY A 156 -15.50 11.23 -5.56
N ASP A 157 -16.74 11.34 -6.01
CA ASP A 157 -17.33 12.63 -6.38
C ASP A 157 -17.31 13.65 -5.23
N ALA A 158 -16.70 14.80 -5.49
CA ALA A 158 -16.59 15.93 -4.56
C ALA A 158 -17.95 16.48 -4.09
N SER A 159 -19.04 16.19 -4.82
CA SER A 159 -20.41 16.63 -4.51
C SER A 159 -20.95 16.09 -3.17
N ALA A 160 -20.43 14.97 -2.68
CA ALA A 160 -20.84 14.44 -1.38
C ALA A 160 -20.20 15.19 -0.18
N ASN A 161 -19.08 15.89 -0.40
CA ASN A 161 -18.32 16.53 0.68
C ASN A 161 -18.70 18.01 0.89
N GLU A 162 -19.13 18.73 -0.14
CA GLU A 162 -19.67 20.09 0.02
C GLU A 162 -21.01 20.09 0.77
N SER A 163 -21.82 19.04 0.55
CA SER A 163 -23.12 18.84 1.23
C SER A 163 -23.01 18.65 2.75
N ARG A 164 -21.84 18.24 3.27
CA ARG A 164 -21.60 18.05 4.71
C ARG A 164 -21.00 19.28 5.38
N SER A 165 -20.36 20.17 4.63
CA SER A 165 -19.82 21.43 5.17
C SER A 165 -20.85 22.56 5.21
N ALA A 166 -21.92 22.48 4.42
CA ALA A 166 -23.02 23.44 4.43
C ALA A 166 -24.12 23.12 5.46
N ALA A 167 -24.02 21.98 6.15
CA ALA A 167 -25.00 21.50 7.13
C ALA A 167 -24.50 21.59 8.58
N LYS A 168 -23.49 22.43 8.86
CA LYS A 168 -22.93 22.61 10.20
C LYS A 168 -22.86 24.08 10.58
#